data_AF-A0A9E0Q8Z4-F1
#
_entry.id   AF-A0A9E0Q8Z4-F1
#
_cell.length_a   1.000
_cell.length_b   1.000
_cell.length_c   1.000
_cell.angle_alpha   90.00
_cell.angle_beta   90.00
_cell.angle_gamma   90.00
#
_symmetry.space_group_name_H-M   'P 1'
#
loop_
_entity.id
_entity.type
_entity.pdbx_description
1 polymer ?
#
loop_
_entity_poly.entity_id
_entity_poly.type
_entity_poly.pdbx_seq_one_letter_code
_entity_poly.pdbx_strand_id
1 'polypeptide(L)'
;MREGSSIGLLELQEEIGGALERALQRSYWIRAEISEIKHQSTGHCYLELVEKRPGEEGISARAQAIIWSSTYRILRPYFSTTTGEELTRGMMILIKAQVQYTPLYGLSLIISDIDPSYTVGEQELKRQKTIQRLRDEGMFDMNST
;
A
#
# COMPACT_ATOMS: atom_id res chain seq x y z
N MET A 1 -30.90 -30.59 -10.41
CA MET A 1 -30.01 -30.40 -11.58
C MET A 1 -28.76 -29.67 -11.12
N ARG A 2 -27.64 -30.38 -10.98
CA ARG A 2 -26.30 -29.79 -10.90
C ARG A 2 -25.37 -30.70 -11.70
N GLU A 3 -25.37 -30.52 -13.00
CA GLU A 3 -24.35 -31.06 -13.90
C GLU A 3 -23.91 -29.91 -14.79
N GLY A 4 -22.95 -29.13 -14.29
CA GLY A 4 -22.20 -28.17 -15.07
C GLY A 4 -20.77 -28.69 -15.14
N SER A 5 -20.23 -28.79 -16.35
CA SER A 5 -18.84 -29.15 -16.69
C SER A 5 -17.82 -28.77 -15.61
N SER A 6 -16.96 -29.73 -15.24
CA SER A 6 -15.77 -29.43 -14.43
C SER A 6 -14.79 -28.62 -15.28
N ILE A 7 -14.29 -27.51 -14.75
CA ILE A 7 -13.22 -26.72 -15.37
C ILE A 7 -11.89 -26.98 -14.66
N GLY A 8 -10.78 -26.85 -15.38
CA GLY A 8 -9.46 -26.97 -14.78
C GLY A 8 -9.14 -25.80 -13.84
N LEU A 9 -8.25 -26.01 -12.86
CA LEU A 9 -7.78 -24.91 -12.01
C LEU A 9 -7.11 -23.80 -12.85
N LEU A 10 -6.31 -24.18 -13.86
CA LEU A 10 -5.67 -23.21 -14.76
C LEU A 10 -6.71 -22.40 -15.54
N GLU A 11 -7.73 -23.05 -16.10
CA GLU A 11 -8.83 -22.37 -16.81
C GLU A 11 -9.54 -21.36 -15.90
N LEU A 12 -9.88 -21.76 -14.67
CA LEU A 12 -10.48 -20.84 -13.70
C LEU A 12 -9.57 -19.63 -13.41
N GLN A 13 -8.26 -19.86 -13.26
CA GLN A 13 -7.30 -18.80 -12.98
C GLN A 13 -7.14 -17.83 -14.16
N GLU A 14 -7.16 -18.34 -15.39
CA GLU A 14 -7.12 -17.54 -16.62
C GLU A 14 -8.42 -16.74 -16.82
N GLU A 15 -9.57 -17.33 -16.51
CA GLU A 15 -10.86 -16.62 -16.53
C GLU A 15 -10.87 -15.46 -15.53
N ILE A 16 -10.39 -15.67 -14.30
CA ILE A 16 -10.25 -14.61 -13.28
C ILE A 16 -9.34 -13.50 -13.79
N GLY A 17 -8.15 -13.84 -14.30
CA GLY A 17 -7.21 -12.87 -14.84
C GLY A 17 -7.82 -12.03 -15.96
N GLY A 18 -8.44 -12.68 -16.95
CA GLY A 18 -9.09 -11.99 -18.06
C GLY A 18 -10.28 -11.14 -17.62
N ALA A 19 -11.05 -11.56 -16.61
CA ALA A 19 -12.14 -10.75 -16.05
C ALA A 19 -11.61 -9.48 -15.39
N LEU A 20 -10.53 -9.58 -14.61
CA LEU A 20 -9.89 -8.42 -13.97
C LEU A 20 -9.32 -7.44 -15.01
N GLU A 21 -8.63 -7.94 -16.04
CA GLU A 21 -8.08 -7.10 -17.12
C GLU A 21 -9.15 -6.32 -17.88
N ARG A 22 -10.33 -6.92 -18.12
CA ARG A 22 -11.44 -6.25 -18.80
C ARG A 22 -12.16 -5.25 -17.90
N ALA A 23 -12.27 -5.53 -16.61
CA ALA A 23 -13.06 -4.74 -15.67
C ALA A 23 -12.29 -3.54 -15.09
N LEU A 24 -10.96 -3.65 -14.99
CA LEU A 24 -10.13 -2.68 -14.29
C LEU A 24 -9.48 -1.68 -15.25
N GLN A 25 -9.21 -0.48 -14.71
CA GLN A 25 -8.45 0.55 -15.40
C GLN A 25 -6.96 0.19 -15.41
N ARG A 26 -6.22 0.83 -16.33
CA ARG A 26 -4.78 0.60 -16.49
C ARG A 26 -3.97 0.87 -15.23
N SER A 27 -4.35 1.88 -14.44
CA SER A 27 -3.66 2.23 -13.19
C SER A 27 -4.54 3.05 -12.27
N TYR A 28 -4.31 2.94 -10.96
CA TYR A 28 -5.01 3.67 -9.91
C TYR A 28 -4.02 4.40 -9.01
N TRP A 29 -4.45 5.54 -8.46
CA TRP A 29 -3.82 6.15 -7.30
C TRP A 29 -4.44 5.54 -6.03
N ILE A 30 -3.61 4.94 -5.18
CA ILE A 30 -4.03 4.13 -4.03
C ILE A 30 -3.35 4.68 -2.77
N ARG A 31 -4.14 4.98 -1.75
CA ARG A 31 -3.65 5.28 -0.39
C ARG A 31 -3.51 3.97 0.38
N ALA A 32 -2.37 3.73 1.00
CA ALA A 32 -2.17 2.57 1.88
C ALA A 32 -1.06 2.81 2.92
N GLU A 33 -1.03 1.97 3.95
CA GLU A 33 0.08 1.83 4.89
C GLU A 33 1.01 0.69 4.44
N ILE A 34 2.32 0.89 4.52
CA ILE A 34 3.30 -0.19 4.30
C ILE A 34 3.33 -1.10 5.53
N SER A 35 2.78 -2.32 5.45
CA SER A 35 2.89 -3.29 6.56
C SER A 35 4.21 -4.04 6.55
N GLU A 36 4.78 -4.29 5.36
CA GLU A 36 6.08 -4.94 5.16
C GLU A 36 6.78 -4.38 3.92
N ILE A 37 8.12 -4.31 3.96
CA ILE A 37 8.95 -3.93 2.83
C ILE A 37 10.20 -4.82 2.77
N LYS A 38 10.52 -5.33 1.56
CA LYS A 38 11.67 -6.19 1.31
C LYS A 38 12.43 -5.71 0.08
N HIS A 39 13.73 -5.52 0.23
CA HIS A 39 14.64 -5.21 -0.87
C HIS A 39 15.35 -6.50 -1.31
N GLN A 40 15.23 -6.85 -2.58
CA GLN A 40 15.98 -7.97 -3.13
C GLN A 40 17.33 -7.52 -3.69
N SER A 41 18.28 -8.45 -3.71
CA SER A 41 19.60 -8.26 -4.36
C SER A 41 19.50 -7.97 -5.86
N THR A 42 18.41 -8.40 -6.51
CA THR A 42 18.06 -8.10 -7.91
C THR A 42 17.62 -6.64 -8.13
N GLY A 43 17.44 -5.87 -7.05
CA GLY A 43 17.03 -4.46 -7.07
C GLY A 43 15.52 -4.23 -7.07
N HIS A 44 14.71 -5.30 -7.02
CA HIS A 44 13.26 -5.19 -6.84
C HIS A 44 12.89 -4.84 -5.40
N CYS A 45 11.79 -4.10 -5.23
CA CYS A 45 11.21 -3.82 -3.92
C CYS A 45 9.84 -4.48 -3.84
N TYR A 46 9.67 -5.37 -2.87
CA TYR A 46 8.40 -6.02 -2.58
C TYR A 46 7.79 -5.38 -1.34
N LEU A 47 6.50 -5.10 -1.39
CA LEU A 47 5.77 -4.49 -0.29
C LEU A 47 4.51 -5.29 0.00
N GLU A 48 4.12 -5.32 1.27
CA GLU A 48 2.75 -5.60 1.65
C GLU A 48 2.10 -4.27 2.06
N LEU A 49 0.93 -4.01 1.48
CA LEU A 49 0.13 -2.82 1.72
C LEU A 49 -1.10 -3.21 2.52
N VAL A 50 -1.46 -2.37 3.49
CA VAL A 50 -2.66 -2.55 4.30
C VAL A 50 -3.45 -1.25 4.42
N GLU A 51 -4.75 -1.37 4.62
CA GLU A 51 -5.62 -0.27 5.00
C GLU A 51 -6.38 -0.64 6.27
N LYS A 52 -6.49 0.32 7.20
CA LYS A 52 -7.27 0.19 8.42
C LYS A 52 -8.35 1.26 8.42
N ARG A 53 -9.60 0.88 8.65
CA ARG A 53 -10.69 1.85 8.75
C ARG A 53 -10.59 2.62 10.08
N PRO A 54 -10.86 3.93 10.10
CA PRO A 54 -10.92 4.68 11.35
C PRO A 54 -11.91 4.05 12.34
N GLY A 55 -11.44 3.76 13.55
CA GLY A 55 -12.26 3.17 14.62
C GLY A 55 -12.35 1.64 14.62
N GLU A 56 -11.73 0.96 13.66
CA GLU A 56 -11.63 -0.52 13.66
C GLU A 56 -10.21 -0.94 14.09
N GLU A 57 -10.11 -1.95 14.96
CA GLU A 57 -8.81 -2.50 15.39
C GLU A 57 -8.15 -3.42 14.33
N GLY A 58 -8.88 -3.79 13.28
CA GLY A 58 -8.46 -4.74 12.26
C GLY A 58 -7.91 -4.13 10.97
N ILE A 59 -7.23 -4.95 10.18
CA ILE A 59 -6.88 -4.63 8.78
C ILE A 59 -8.13 -4.85 7.93
N SER A 60 -8.59 -3.79 7.25
CA SER A 60 -9.77 -3.82 6.38
C SER A 60 -9.43 -4.29 4.95
N ALA A 61 -8.23 -4.00 4.47
CA ALA A 61 -7.74 -4.48 3.18
C ALA A 61 -6.23 -4.77 3.22
N ARG A 62 -5.80 -5.75 2.41
CA ARG A 62 -4.38 -6.13 2.25
C ARG A 62 -4.10 -6.47 0.79
N ALA A 63 -2.95 -6.06 0.27
CA ALA A 63 -2.48 -6.46 -1.05
C ALA A 63 -0.94 -6.57 -1.09
N GLN A 64 -0.43 -7.50 -1.91
CA GLN A 64 0.98 -7.57 -2.27
C GLN A 64 1.28 -6.55 -3.37
N ALA A 65 2.42 -5.89 -3.30
CA ALA A 65 2.86 -4.91 -4.28
C ALA A 65 4.33 -5.07 -4.64
N ILE A 66 4.68 -4.69 -5.86
CA ILE A 66 6.02 -4.82 -6.42
C ILE A 66 6.39 -3.51 -7.10
N ILE A 67 7.58 -2.99 -6.78
CA ILE A 67 8.28 -1.97 -7.56
C ILE A 67 9.43 -2.68 -8.27
N TRP A 68 9.35 -2.75 -9.61
CA TRP A 68 10.42 -3.33 -10.43
C TRP A 68 11.70 -2.51 -10.33
N SER A 69 12.86 -3.13 -10.57
CA SER A 69 14.18 -2.54 -10.24
C SER A 69 14.49 -1.29 -11.03
N SER A 70 14.06 -1.23 -12.29
CA SER A 70 14.17 -0.05 -13.15
C SER A 70 13.42 1.15 -12.57
N THR A 71 12.22 0.91 -12.06
CA THR A 71 11.35 1.93 -11.46
C THR A 71 11.85 2.30 -10.07
N TYR A 72 12.21 1.31 -9.25
CA TYR A 72 12.65 1.52 -7.88
C TYR A 72 13.95 2.33 -7.80
N ARG A 73 14.86 2.14 -8.76
CA ARG A 73 16.09 2.93 -8.89
C ARG A 73 15.82 4.44 -9.03
N ILE A 74 14.68 4.82 -9.61
CA ILE A 74 14.27 6.21 -9.81
C ILE A 74 13.41 6.69 -8.63
N LEU A 75 12.42 5.88 -8.22
CA LEU A 75 11.48 6.26 -7.17
C LEU A 75 12.14 6.37 -5.81
N ARG A 76 13.10 5.50 -5.47
CA ARG A 76 13.77 5.52 -4.16
C ARG A 76 14.45 6.86 -3.87
N PRO A 77 15.38 7.37 -4.72
CA PRO A 77 16.01 8.66 -4.47
C PRO A 77 15.03 9.84 -4.59
N TYR A 78 14.06 9.77 -5.52
CA TYR A 78 13.03 10.80 -5.64
C TYR A 78 12.22 10.95 -4.35
N PHE A 79 11.76 9.83 -3.79
CA PHE A 79 11.04 9.80 -2.53
C PHE A 79 11.90 10.34 -1.40
N SER A 80 13.09 9.77 -1.18
CA SER A 80 13.94 10.14 -0.03
C SER A 80 14.44 11.57 -0.08
N THR A 81 14.68 12.14 -1.27
CA THR A 81 15.07 13.54 -1.41
C THR A 81 13.92 14.49 -1.10
N THR A 82 12.68 14.07 -1.35
CA THR A 82 11.48 14.90 -1.13
C THR A 82 10.98 14.81 0.31
N THR A 83 10.96 13.61 0.90
CA THR A 83 10.48 13.37 2.27
C THR A 83 11.56 13.52 3.34
N GLY A 84 12.84 13.38 2.96
CA GLY A 84 13.96 13.27 3.90
C GLY A 84 14.13 11.88 4.52
N GLU A 85 13.28 10.91 4.17
CA GLU A 85 13.29 9.56 4.75
C GLU A 85 13.18 8.48 3.67
N GLU A 86 13.74 7.29 3.92
CA GLU A 86 13.52 6.15 3.03
C GLU A 86 12.14 5.53 3.25
N LEU A 87 11.62 4.82 2.23
CA LEU A 87 10.40 4.03 2.37
C LEU A 87 10.59 2.97 3.46
N THR A 88 9.77 3.03 4.50
CA THR A 88 9.85 2.12 5.65
C THR A 88 8.46 1.66 6.08
N ARG A 89 8.43 0.60 6.89
CA ARG A 89 7.21 0.05 7.47
C ARG A 89 6.48 1.11 8.31
N GLY A 90 5.15 1.14 8.21
CA GLY A 90 4.27 2.04 8.96
C GLY A 90 4.05 3.40 8.28
N MET A 91 4.69 3.65 7.13
CA MET A 91 4.46 4.87 6.35
C MET A 91 3.12 4.81 5.61
N MET A 92 2.36 5.90 5.70
CA MET A 92 1.22 6.14 4.82
C MET A 92 1.73 6.71 3.50
N ILE A 93 1.37 6.06 2.40
CA ILE A 93 1.83 6.41 1.05
C ILE A 93 0.65 6.57 0.10
N LEU A 94 0.86 7.36 -0.95
CA LEU A 94 -0.02 7.46 -2.10
C LEU A 94 0.76 7.01 -3.33
N ILE A 95 0.34 5.90 -3.92
CA ILE A 95 1.07 5.23 -5.00
C ILE A 95 0.23 5.14 -6.25
N LYS A 96 0.87 5.18 -7.41
CA LYS A 96 0.24 4.81 -8.68
C LYS A 96 0.58 3.37 -9.00
N ALA A 97 -0.42 2.50 -9.10
CA ALA A 97 -0.20 1.10 -9.38
C ALA A 97 -1.21 0.51 -10.37
N GLN A 98 -0.75 -0.48 -11.12
CA GLN A 98 -1.57 -1.33 -11.97
C GLN A 98 -1.90 -2.62 -11.23
N VAL A 99 -3.14 -3.10 -11.38
CA VAL A 99 -3.51 -4.45 -10.92
C VAL A 99 -2.96 -5.48 -11.89
N GLN A 100 -2.23 -6.46 -11.37
CA GLN A 100 -1.73 -7.61 -12.11
C GLN A 100 -2.28 -8.89 -11.47
N TYR A 101 -2.66 -9.84 -12.31
CA TYR A 101 -3.06 -11.17 -11.88
C TYR A 101 -2.19 -12.21 -12.58
N THR A 102 -1.69 -13.19 -11.85
CA THR A 102 -1.01 -14.35 -12.43
C THR A 102 -1.62 -15.64 -11.87
N PRO A 103 -1.78 -16.71 -12.66
CA PRO A 103 -2.29 -17.97 -12.14
C PRO A 103 -1.48 -18.55 -10.98
N LEU A 104 -0.16 -18.30 -10.95
CA LEU A 104 0.75 -18.86 -9.95
C LEU A 104 0.79 -18.07 -8.64
N TYR A 105 0.77 -16.73 -8.71
CA TYR A 105 0.95 -15.86 -7.54
C TYR A 105 -0.32 -15.10 -7.12
N GLY A 106 -1.38 -15.16 -7.94
CA GLY A 106 -2.61 -14.43 -7.72
C GLY A 106 -2.48 -12.93 -8.02
N LEU A 107 -3.23 -12.12 -7.26
CA LEU A 107 -3.32 -10.68 -7.43
C LEU A 107 -2.14 -9.95 -6.79
N SER A 108 -1.55 -9.02 -7.52
CA SER A 108 -0.52 -8.09 -7.05
C SER A 108 -0.69 -6.70 -7.64
N LEU A 109 -0.07 -5.71 -7.01
CA LEU A 109 -0.02 -4.34 -7.49
C LEU A 109 1.37 -4.02 -8.04
N ILE A 110 1.45 -3.62 -9.30
CA ILE A 110 2.70 -3.15 -9.90
C ILE A 110 2.76 -1.64 -9.76
N ILE A 111 3.62 -1.17 -8.87
CA ILE A 111 3.78 0.25 -8.56
C ILE A 111 4.67 0.90 -9.62
N SER A 112 4.17 1.97 -10.23
CA SER A 112 4.88 2.77 -11.23
C SER A 112 5.30 4.15 -10.71
N ASP A 113 4.63 4.67 -9.69
CA ASP A 113 4.87 6.02 -9.18
C ASP A 113 4.48 6.15 -7.70
N ILE A 114 4.98 7.19 -7.03
CA ILE A 114 4.67 7.53 -5.65
C ILE A 114 4.59 9.05 -5.50
N ASP A 115 3.58 9.54 -4.79
CA ASP A 115 3.48 10.95 -4.39
C ASP A 115 4.10 11.12 -2.99
N PRO A 116 5.30 11.73 -2.87
CA PRO A 116 5.95 11.90 -1.58
C PRO A 116 5.34 13.05 -0.77
N SER A 117 4.70 14.04 -1.41
CA SER A 117 4.06 15.16 -0.73
C SER A 117 2.89 14.69 0.14
N TYR A 118 2.19 13.64 -0.31
CA TYR A 118 1.17 12.97 0.49
C TYR A 118 1.73 12.45 1.83
N THR A 119 2.86 11.74 1.81
CA THR A 119 3.47 11.17 3.03
C THR A 119 3.94 12.27 3.98
N VAL A 120 4.55 13.34 3.47
CA VAL A 120 4.95 14.50 4.29
C VAL A 120 3.73 15.14 4.97
N GLY A 121 2.63 15.30 4.25
CA GLY A 121 1.37 15.80 4.80
C GLY A 121 0.83 14.92 5.94
N GLU A 122 0.83 13.61 5.77
CA GLU A 122 0.38 12.66 6.81
C GLU A 122 1.28 12.70 8.05
N GLN A 123 2.60 12.85 7.87
CA GLN A 123 3.55 12.99 8.98
C GLN A 123 3.29 14.26 9.79
N GLU A 124 3.10 15.40 9.12
CA GLU A 124 2.81 16.67 9.80
C GLU A 124 1.47 16.62 10.54
N LEU A 125 0.43 16.03 9.93
CA LEU A 125 -0.86 15.82 10.58
C LEU A 125 -0.73 14.93 11.84
N LYS A 126 0.05 13.85 11.76
CA LYS A 126 0.31 12.97 12.89
C LYS A 126 1.08 13.68 14.01
N ARG A 127 2.04 14.54 13.65
CA ARG A 127 2.81 15.36 14.59
C ARG A 127 1.91 16.34 15.33
N GLN A 128 1.04 17.06 14.62
CA GLN A 128 0.09 18.01 15.20
C GLN A 128 -0.88 17.33 16.17
N LYS A 129 -1.47 16.18 15.77
CA LYS A 129 -2.36 15.40 16.65
C LYS A 129 -1.65 14.91 17.91
N THR A 130 -0.38 14.49 17.78
CA THR A 130 0.42 14.04 18.93
C THR A 130 0.67 15.19 19.90
N ILE A 131 1.06 16.37 19.40
CA ILE A 131 1.28 17.57 20.22
C ILE A 131 -0.01 17.99 20.92
N GLN A 132 -1.14 17.99 20.21
CA GLN A 132 -2.42 18.35 20.79
C GLN A 132 -2.82 17.41 21.92
N ARG A 133 -2.73 16.08 21.70
CA ARG A 133 -3.02 15.07 22.72
C ARG A 133 -2.16 15.26 23.98
N LEU A 134 -0.85 15.46 23.81
CA LEU A 134 0.06 15.67 24.94
C LEU A 134 -0.24 16.96 25.72
N ARG A 135 -0.68 18.03 25.03
CA ARG A 135 -1.13 19.26 25.69
C ARG A 135 -2.41 19.04 26.48
N ASP A 136 -3.38 18.35 25.89
CA ASP A 136 -4.65 18.06 26.55
C ASP A 136 -4.41 17.21 27.80
N GLU A 137 -3.61 16.14 27.72
CA GLU A 137 -3.20 15.30 28.85
C GLU A 137 -2.54 16.13 29.97
N GLY A 138 -1.60 17.02 29.64
CA GLY A 138 -0.96 17.89 30.64
C GLY A 138 -1.89 18.96 31.25
N MET A 139 -2.90 19.41 30.53
CA MET A 139 -3.94 20.33 31.05
C MET A 139 -4.93 19.62 31.97
N PHE A 140 -5.18 18.32 31.76
CA PHE A 140 -5.97 17.49 32.68
C PHE A 140 -5.22 17.25 33.99
N ASP A 141 -3.93 16.91 33.93
CA ASP A 141 -3.12 16.67 35.14
C ASP A 141 -2.96 17.93 36.02
N MET A 142 -2.96 19.13 35.42
CA MET A 142 -2.86 20.41 36.15
C MET A 142 -4.17 20.91 36.78
N ASN A 143 -5.33 20.35 36.40
CA ASN A 143 -6.65 20.77 36.93
C ASN A 143 -7.19 19.88 38.05
N SER A 144 -6.39 18.94 38.57
CA SER A 144 -6.76 18.02 39.66
C SER A 144 -6.05 18.28 41.00
N THR A 145 -5.55 19.49 41.26
CA THR A 145 -5.02 19.93 42.58
C THR A 145 -5.67 21.24 42.99
#